data_AF-A0A3D5EXG6-F1
#
_entry.id   AF-A0A3D5EXG6-F1
#
_cell.length_a   1.000
_cell.length_b   1.000
_cell.length_c   1.000
_cell.angle_alpha   90.00
_cell.angle_beta   90.00
_cell.angle_gamma   90.00
#
_symmetry.space_group_name_H-M   'P 1'
#
loop_
_entity.id
_entity.type
_entity.pdbx_description
1 polymer ?
#
loop_
_entity_poly.entity_id
_entity_poly.type
_entity_poly.pdbx_seq_one_letter_code
_entity_poly.pdbx_strand_id
1 'polypeptide(L)'
;MERKSIRGEEWARPRTVVVLTLLLLAALWSVVIVSMVVARRDSIAATGGALQQLTHALEEQTRQQFRLLDTVLVATDHWLQERPLGSTRNDPSFRHFIDGLRASSGDSFDIWLLTADGSTFAATGKEPWIPAQLASSDRFAHASGGAGLSIGPPVADPTTSALRLPVTRAASRASRHRDTPVAMLAVETLRRSYDAQRPRPGGVIALLGRDGTVLAEAADDRQHARSLAKGALLFGQHLPQQSRAFVLLDEDGGEHPRMFASYSSLPDFPLVVVVLEDY
;
A
#
# COMPACT_ATOMS: atom_id res chain seq x y z
N MET A 1 -80.02 47.08 7.40
CA MET A 1 -78.98 46.98 8.45
C MET A 1 -78.62 45.52 8.56
N GLU A 2 -77.72 45.05 7.69
CA GLU A 2 -77.27 43.66 7.59
C GLU A 2 -76.33 43.33 8.76
N ARG A 3 -76.62 42.26 9.49
CA ARG A 3 -75.63 41.58 10.33
C ARG A 3 -75.14 40.35 9.56
N LYS A 4 -73.93 40.44 9.02
CA LYS A 4 -73.17 39.32 8.45
C LYS A 4 -72.98 38.25 9.53
N SER A 5 -73.61 37.10 9.32
CA SER A 5 -73.27 35.85 10.00
C SER A 5 -71.86 35.45 9.57
N ILE A 6 -70.97 35.34 10.56
CA ILE A 6 -69.60 34.86 10.37
C ILE A 6 -69.70 33.35 10.19
N ARG A 7 -69.43 32.90 8.96
CA ARG A 7 -69.41 31.49 8.55
C ARG A 7 -68.21 30.78 9.18
N GLY A 8 -68.36 30.36 10.43
CA GLY A 8 -67.51 29.36 11.05
C GLY A 8 -68.05 27.96 10.77
N GLU A 9 -67.15 26.99 10.68
CA GLU A 9 -67.43 25.54 10.86
C GLU A 9 -67.99 24.75 9.66
N GLU A 10 -67.28 24.74 8.52
CA GLU A 10 -67.36 23.61 7.55
C GLU A 10 -66.11 22.69 7.58
N TRP A 11 -65.17 22.91 8.51
CA TRP A 11 -63.83 22.31 8.44
C TRP A 11 -63.64 20.94 9.12
N ALA A 12 -64.68 20.33 9.70
CA ALA A 12 -64.54 19.07 10.42
C ALA A 12 -65.29 17.91 9.75
N ARG A 13 -65.04 17.65 8.45
CA ARG A 13 -65.28 16.30 7.93
C ARG A 13 -64.15 15.40 8.44
N PRO A 14 -64.42 14.32 9.20
CA PRO A 14 -63.37 13.45 9.75
C PRO A 14 -62.46 12.88 8.65
N ARG A 15 -62.98 12.73 7.43
CA ARG A 15 -62.21 12.31 6.26
C ARG A 15 -61.15 13.31 5.81
N THR A 16 -61.42 14.62 5.83
CA THR A 16 -60.41 15.63 5.45
C THR A 16 -59.31 15.74 6.50
N VAL A 17 -59.65 15.62 7.78
CA VAL A 17 -58.65 15.58 8.86
C VAL A 17 -57.76 14.35 8.73
N VAL A 18 -58.33 13.17 8.48
CA VAL A 18 -57.58 11.91 8.29
C VAL A 18 -56.69 11.95 7.04
N VAL A 19 -57.18 12.51 5.93
CA VAL A 19 -56.35 12.66 4.71
C VAL A 19 -55.22 13.64 4.96
N LEU A 20 -55.49 14.77 5.62
CA LEU A 20 -54.48 15.78 5.91
C LEU A 20 -53.40 15.25 6.87
N THR A 21 -53.78 14.49 7.90
CA THR A 21 -52.82 13.88 8.83
C THR A 21 -51.99 12.81 8.14
N LEU A 22 -52.57 11.97 7.28
CA LEU A 22 -51.81 11.01 6.47
C LEU A 22 -50.83 11.69 5.51
N LEU A 23 -51.22 12.81 4.91
CA LEU A 23 -50.36 13.59 4.01
C LEU A 23 -49.19 14.23 4.77
N LEU A 24 -49.46 14.82 5.94
CA LEU A 24 -48.43 15.35 6.83
C LEU A 24 -47.48 14.26 7.32
N LEU A 25 -48.01 13.08 7.65
CA LEU A 25 -47.22 11.93 8.07
C LEU A 25 -46.32 11.43 6.93
N ALA A 26 -46.86 11.31 5.72
CA ALA A 26 -46.09 10.93 4.53
C ALA A 26 -44.98 11.95 4.20
N ALA A 27 -45.27 13.24 4.32
CA ALA A 27 -44.28 14.30 4.15
C ALA A 27 -43.17 14.22 5.21
N LEU A 28 -43.53 13.99 6.48
CA LEU A 28 -42.57 13.82 7.58
C LEU A 28 -41.65 12.62 7.34
N TRP A 29 -42.21 11.46 6.98
CA TRP A 29 -41.42 10.26 6.69
C TRP A 29 -40.52 10.42 5.48
N SER A 30 -40.97 11.18 4.46
CA SER A 30 -40.13 11.48 3.30
C SER A 30 -38.90 12.30 3.69
N VAL A 31 -39.06 13.29 4.57
CA VAL A 31 -37.93 14.05 5.12
C VAL A 31 -36.97 13.13 5.88
N VAL A 32 -37.47 12.24 6.73
CA VAL A 32 -36.64 11.29 7.50
C VAL A 32 -35.85 10.35 6.56
N ILE A 33 -36.49 9.78 5.55
CA ILE A 33 -35.84 8.89 4.58
C ILE A 33 -34.77 9.65 3.79
N VAL A 34 -35.08 10.86 3.32
CA VAL A 34 -34.12 11.70 2.59
C VAL A 34 -32.94 12.07 3.51
N SER A 35 -33.19 12.48 4.75
CA SER A 35 -32.13 12.78 5.71
C SER A 35 -31.24 11.58 6.01
N MET A 36 -31.82 10.38 6.12
CA MET A 36 -31.04 9.15 6.32
C MET A 36 -30.16 8.83 5.11
N VAL A 37 -30.67 9.02 3.90
CA VAL A 37 -29.90 8.81 2.66
C VAL A 37 -28.81 9.86 2.50
N VAL A 38 -29.08 11.12 2.82
CA VAL A 38 -28.10 12.22 2.77
C VAL A 38 -27.01 12.00 3.82
N ALA A 39 -27.36 11.70 5.07
CA ALA A 39 -26.40 11.39 6.12
C ALA A 39 -25.49 10.21 5.74
N ARG A 40 -26.05 9.19 5.08
CA ARG A 40 -25.28 8.05 4.55
C ARG A 40 -24.36 8.45 3.40
N ARG A 41 -24.79 9.35 2.51
CA ARG A 41 -23.96 9.84 1.40
C ARG A 41 -22.82 10.72 1.89
N ASP A 42 -23.10 11.58 2.87
CA ASP A 42 -22.11 12.46 3.48
C ASP A 42 -21.06 11.66 4.27
N SER A 43 -21.47 10.60 4.99
CA SER A 43 -20.53 9.73 5.67
C SER A 43 -19.62 8.98 4.68
N ILE A 44 -20.18 8.41 3.61
CA ILE A 44 -19.41 7.74 2.55
C ILE A 44 -18.43 8.70 1.89
N ALA A 45 -18.86 9.93 1.58
CA ALA A 45 -18.02 10.92 0.93
C ALA A 45 -16.89 11.42 1.86
N ALA A 46 -17.19 11.62 3.15
CA ALA A 46 -16.20 12.01 4.14
C ALA A 46 -15.16 10.91 4.38
N THR A 47 -15.60 9.66 4.57
CA THR A 47 -14.72 8.48 4.71
C THR A 47 -13.88 8.31 3.45
N GLY A 48 -14.50 8.37 2.26
CA GLY A 48 -13.78 8.28 0.99
C GLY A 48 -12.71 9.37 0.81
N GLY A 49 -13.01 10.61 1.19
CA GLY A 49 -12.05 11.70 1.18
C GLY A 49 -10.87 11.47 2.13
N ALA A 50 -11.15 10.99 3.36
CA ALA A 50 -10.13 10.69 4.35
C ALA A 50 -9.21 9.53 3.91
N LEU A 51 -9.78 8.42 3.40
CA LEU A 51 -8.99 7.32 2.87
C LEU A 51 -8.14 7.77 1.68
N GLN A 52 -8.67 8.57 0.76
CA GLN A 52 -7.90 9.07 -0.38
C GLN A 52 -6.73 9.95 0.05
N GLN A 53 -6.92 10.82 1.05
CA GLN A 53 -5.84 11.63 1.62
C GLN A 53 -4.78 10.76 2.29
N LEU A 54 -5.20 9.75 3.06
CA LEU A 54 -4.30 8.79 3.70
C LEU A 54 -3.49 7.99 2.66
N THR A 55 -4.16 7.43 1.65
CA THR A 55 -3.51 6.72 0.55
C THR A 55 -2.52 7.61 -0.19
N HIS A 56 -2.86 8.89 -0.39
CA HIS A 56 -1.94 9.84 -1.02
C HIS A 56 -0.71 10.13 -0.17
N ALA A 57 -0.88 10.31 1.15
CA ALA A 57 0.24 10.49 2.08
C ALA A 57 1.14 9.25 2.12
N LEU A 58 0.55 8.04 2.18
CA LEU A 58 1.28 6.78 2.17
C LEU A 58 2.01 6.53 0.85
N GLU A 59 1.42 6.91 -0.27
CA GLU A 59 2.07 6.88 -1.58
C GLU A 59 3.31 7.77 -1.60
N GLU A 60 3.20 9.02 -1.14
CA GLU A 60 4.33 9.95 -1.13
C GLU A 60 5.43 9.50 -0.17
N GLN A 61 5.06 9.04 1.02
CA GLN A 61 6.02 8.46 1.98
C GLN A 61 6.75 7.26 1.38
N THR A 62 6.00 6.32 0.78
CA THR A 62 6.57 5.11 0.16
C THR A 62 7.47 5.51 -1.01
N ARG A 63 7.05 6.45 -1.85
CA ARG A 63 7.84 6.98 -2.97
C ARG A 63 9.17 7.55 -2.47
N GLN A 64 9.16 8.38 -1.42
CA GLN A 64 10.37 8.96 -0.86
C GLN A 64 11.31 7.90 -0.31
N GLN A 65 10.78 6.92 0.43
CA GLN A 65 11.58 5.82 0.97
C GLN A 65 12.26 4.99 -0.13
N PHE A 66 11.53 4.64 -1.20
CA PHE A 66 12.10 3.88 -2.32
C PHE A 66 13.03 4.72 -3.20
N ARG A 67 12.84 6.05 -3.30
CA ARG A 67 13.80 6.96 -3.95
C ARG A 67 15.13 7.04 -3.20
N LEU A 68 15.09 7.09 -1.88
CA LEU A 68 16.30 7.02 -1.05
C LEU A 68 17.02 5.69 -1.26
N LEU A 69 16.26 4.59 -1.28
CA LEU A 69 16.82 3.25 -1.54
C LEU A 69 17.45 3.15 -2.93
N ASP A 70 16.80 3.68 -3.96
CA ASP A 70 17.34 3.74 -5.32
C ASP A 70 18.64 4.55 -5.38
N THR A 71 18.68 5.70 -4.71
CA THR A 71 19.88 6.55 -4.63
C THR A 71 21.04 5.82 -3.96
N VAL A 72 20.77 5.11 -2.86
CA VAL A 72 21.75 4.28 -2.15
C VAL A 72 22.28 3.16 -3.03
N LEU A 73 21.41 2.46 -3.77
CA LEU A 73 21.79 1.40 -4.70
C LEU A 73 22.62 1.94 -5.87
N VAL A 74 22.26 3.10 -6.43
CA VAL A 74 23.02 3.78 -7.48
C VAL A 74 24.40 4.23 -6.97
N ALA A 75 24.47 4.81 -5.77
CA ALA A 75 25.74 5.20 -5.16
C ALA A 75 26.64 3.99 -4.90
N THR A 76 26.05 2.87 -4.48
CA THR A 76 26.78 1.60 -4.29
C THR A 76 27.29 1.06 -5.62
N ASP A 77 26.46 1.00 -6.66
CA ASP A 77 26.87 0.57 -8.00
C ASP A 77 28.00 1.46 -8.57
N HIS A 78 27.90 2.78 -8.41
CA HIS A 78 28.95 3.71 -8.82
C HIS A 78 30.27 3.46 -8.08
N TRP A 79 30.20 3.26 -6.75
CA TRP A 79 31.38 2.95 -5.95
C TRP A 79 32.05 1.65 -6.43
N LEU A 80 31.27 0.62 -6.77
CA LEU A 80 31.77 -0.64 -7.33
C LEU A 80 32.46 -0.43 -8.69
N GLN A 81 31.96 0.48 -9.53
CA GLN A 81 32.50 0.73 -10.87
C GLN A 81 33.87 1.44 -10.87
N GLU A 82 34.16 2.25 -9.86
CA GLU A 82 35.40 3.03 -9.76
C GLU A 82 36.61 2.22 -9.26
N ARG A 83 36.40 1.01 -8.73
CA ARG A 83 37.46 0.17 -8.15
C ARG A 83 37.87 -0.98 -9.06
N PRO A 84 39.05 -1.63 -8.85
CA PRO A 84 39.46 -2.80 -9.62
C PRO A 84 38.72 -4.08 -9.17
N LEU A 85 38.33 -4.93 -10.14
CA LEU A 85 37.74 -6.24 -9.90
C LEU A 85 38.66 -7.13 -9.06
N GLY A 86 38.29 -7.40 -7.81
CA GLY A 86 38.94 -8.45 -7.00
C GLY A 86 39.12 -8.18 -5.51
N SER A 87 38.99 -6.92 -5.03
CA SER A 87 39.25 -6.59 -3.61
C SER A 87 38.01 -6.23 -2.79
N THR A 88 36.87 -5.99 -3.44
CA THR A 88 35.68 -5.38 -2.82
C THR A 88 35.07 -6.19 -1.67
N ARG A 89 35.13 -7.53 -1.74
CA ARG A 89 34.52 -8.42 -0.73
C ARG A 89 35.17 -8.30 0.66
N ASN A 90 36.45 -7.96 0.70
CA ASN A 90 37.23 -7.80 1.94
C ASN A 90 37.75 -6.38 2.15
N ASP A 91 37.32 -5.41 1.34
CA ASP A 91 37.78 -4.04 1.43
C ASP A 91 37.13 -3.36 2.66
N PRO A 92 37.91 -2.97 3.69
CA PRO A 92 37.38 -2.26 4.85
C PRO A 92 36.73 -0.92 4.47
N SER A 93 37.19 -0.29 3.37
CA SER A 93 36.64 0.98 2.90
C SER A 93 35.23 0.82 2.34
N PHE A 94 34.93 -0.32 1.70
CA PHE A 94 33.58 -0.65 1.25
C PHE A 94 32.64 -0.83 2.44
N ARG A 95 33.08 -1.56 3.47
CA ARG A 95 32.28 -1.76 4.70
C ARG A 95 31.97 -0.43 5.37
N HIS A 96 32.98 0.43 5.52
CA HIS A 96 32.80 1.76 6.11
C HIS A 96 31.84 2.64 5.30
N PHE A 97 31.90 2.59 3.96
CA PHE A 97 30.98 3.30 3.08
C PHE A 97 29.52 2.83 3.29
N ILE A 98 29.29 1.52 3.31
CA ILE A 98 27.96 0.94 3.50
C ILE A 98 27.44 1.20 4.91
N ASP A 99 28.29 1.11 5.93
CA ASP A 99 27.94 1.44 7.31
C ASP A 99 27.55 2.92 7.45
N GLY A 100 28.23 3.83 6.73
CA GLY A 100 27.86 5.25 6.65
C GLY A 100 26.48 5.47 6.01
N LEU A 101 26.19 4.78 4.90
CA LEU A 101 24.89 4.84 4.23
C LEU A 101 23.76 4.29 5.12
N ARG A 102 24.01 3.16 5.78
CA ARG A 102 23.09 2.54 6.74
C ARG A 102 22.81 3.47 7.93
N ALA A 103 23.85 4.06 8.52
CA ALA A 103 23.71 4.99 9.63
C ALA A 103 22.89 6.23 9.23
N SER A 104 23.14 6.78 8.03
CA SER A 104 22.38 7.92 7.51
C SER A 104 20.90 7.61 7.25
N SER A 105 20.58 6.33 7.05
CA SER A 105 19.21 5.83 6.79
C SER A 105 18.54 5.21 8.01
N GLY A 106 19.12 5.42 9.21
CA GLY A 106 18.56 4.92 10.47
C GLY A 106 18.54 3.39 10.61
N ASP A 107 19.51 2.69 10.01
CA ASP A 107 19.59 1.21 10.01
C ASP A 107 18.36 0.52 9.40
N SER A 108 17.67 1.19 8.49
CA SER A 108 16.45 0.68 7.88
C SER A 108 16.69 -0.47 6.90
N PHE A 109 17.90 -0.60 6.36
CA PHE A 109 18.26 -1.63 5.37
C PHE A 109 19.67 -2.19 5.61
N ASP A 110 19.87 -3.43 5.15
CA ASP A 110 21.20 -4.01 4.97
C ASP A 110 21.53 -4.04 3.46
N ILE A 111 22.80 -3.84 3.07
CA ILE A 111 23.23 -3.96 1.66
C ILE A 111 24.10 -5.20 1.50
N TRP A 112 23.70 -6.05 0.56
CA TRP A 112 24.43 -7.25 0.17
C TRP A 112 24.84 -7.15 -1.30
N LEU A 113 25.85 -7.92 -1.68
CA LEU A 113 26.30 -8.06 -3.05
C LEU A 113 25.94 -9.46 -3.54
N LEU A 114 25.21 -9.52 -4.65
CA LEU A 114 24.92 -10.75 -5.38
C LEU A 114 25.90 -10.86 -6.55
N THR A 115 26.61 -11.96 -6.65
CA THR A 115 27.64 -12.15 -7.67
C THR A 115 27.06 -12.87 -8.89
N ALA A 116 27.80 -12.86 -10.01
CA ALA A 116 27.38 -13.56 -11.23
C ALA A 116 27.22 -15.08 -11.06
N ASP A 117 27.97 -15.68 -10.14
CA ASP A 117 27.90 -17.09 -9.77
C ASP A 117 26.75 -17.41 -8.78
N GLY A 118 25.97 -16.39 -8.38
CA GLY A 118 24.84 -16.54 -7.45
C GLY A 118 25.27 -16.63 -5.99
N SER A 119 26.56 -16.44 -5.68
CA SER A 119 27.02 -16.31 -4.30
C SER A 119 26.70 -14.92 -3.75
N THR A 120 26.58 -14.82 -2.43
CA THR A 120 26.16 -13.59 -1.78
C THR A 120 27.14 -13.19 -0.69
N PHE A 121 27.44 -11.90 -0.65
CA PHE A 121 28.37 -11.31 0.30
C PHE A 121 27.67 -10.17 1.02
N ALA A 122 27.63 -10.23 2.34
CA ALA A 122 27.13 -9.11 3.10
C ALA A 122 28.25 -8.07 3.19
N ALA A 123 27.95 -6.83 2.81
CA ALA A 123 28.90 -5.74 3.00
C ALA A 123 29.10 -5.44 4.50
N THR A 124 28.10 -5.76 5.31
CA THR A 124 28.07 -5.57 6.76
C THR A 124 28.05 -6.93 7.44
N GLY A 125 28.82 -7.13 8.51
CA GLY A 125 29.18 -8.44 9.10
C GLY A 125 28.08 -9.41 9.58
N LYS A 126 26.81 -9.26 9.14
CA LYS A 126 25.78 -10.31 9.22
C LYS A 126 26.00 -11.33 8.10
N GLU A 127 25.80 -12.61 8.36
CA GLU A 127 25.87 -13.65 7.34
C GLU A 127 24.88 -13.34 6.19
N PRO A 128 25.34 -13.16 4.95
CA PRO A 128 24.45 -13.00 3.80
C PRO A 128 23.71 -14.30 3.54
N TRP A 129 22.41 -14.22 3.35
CA TRP A 129 21.63 -15.37 2.91
C TRP A 129 20.57 -14.89 1.93
N ILE A 130 20.81 -15.02 0.63
CA ILE A 130 19.73 -14.90 -0.35
C ILE A 130 19.35 -16.33 -0.72
N PRO A 131 18.07 -16.73 -0.65
CA PRO A 131 17.68 -18.02 -1.17
C PRO A 131 18.15 -18.15 -2.61
N ALA A 132 18.78 -19.27 -2.96
CA ALA A 132 19.23 -19.54 -4.34
C ALA A 132 18.09 -19.34 -5.35
N GLN A 133 16.85 -19.65 -4.95
CA GLN A 133 15.64 -19.47 -5.73
C GLN A 133 15.30 -18.00 -6.04
N LEU A 134 15.66 -17.07 -5.15
CA LEU A 134 15.49 -15.63 -5.38
C LEU A 134 16.58 -15.08 -6.30
N ALA A 135 17.83 -15.51 -6.11
CA ALA A 135 18.95 -15.19 -7.00
C ALA A 135 18.72 -15.68 -8.44
N SER A 136 18.07 -16.84 -8.59
CA SER A 136 17.69 -17.40 -9.89
C SER A 136 16.35 -16.91 -10.44
N SER A 137 15.60 -16.09 -9.69
CA SER A 137 14.28 -15.64 -10.15
C SER A 137 14.43 -14.62 -11.28
N ASP A 138 13.67 -14.77 -12.36
CA ASP A 138 13.70 -13.86 -13.52
C ASP A 138 13.56 -12.38 -13.13
N ARG A 139 12.81 -12.08 -12.06
CA ARG A 139 12.65 -10.72 -11.53
C ARG A 139 13.95 -10.10 -11.00
N PHE A 140 14.84 -10.93 -10.46
CA PHE A 140 16.13 -10.56 -9.89
C PHE A 140 17.28 -10.79 -10.89
N ALA A 141 17.26 -11.89 -11.64
CA ALA A 141 18.25 -12.25 -12.64
C ALA A 141 18.15 -11.39 -13.93
N HIS A 142 16.94 -10.98 -14.32
CA HIS A 142 16.69 -10.13 -15.49
C HIS A 142 16.40 -8.67 -15.15
N ALA A 143 16.84 -8.17 -13.98
CA ALA A 143 17.01 -6.73 -13.80
C ALA A 143 17.91 -6.12 -14.91
N SER A 144 18.63 -6.94 -15.66
CA SER A 144 19.33 -6.61 -16.90
C SER A 144 18.42 -6.06 -18.02
N GLY A 145 18.05 -4.78 -17.98
CA GLY A 145 17.48 -4.08 -19.14
C GLY A 145 16.65 -2.83 -18.89
N GLY A 146 16.14 -2.61 -17.67
CA GLY A 146 15.33 -1.44 -17.32
C GLY A 146 16.03 -0.53 -16.30
N ALA A 147 15.93 0.79 -16.46
CA ALA A 147 16.54 1.77 -15.56
C ALA A 147 15.81 1.92 -14.20
N GLY A 148 15.16 0.87 -13.69
CA GLY A 148 14.29 0.91 -12.51
C GLY A 148 14.65 -0.10 -11.42
N LEU A 149 14.02 0.06 -10.26
CA LEU A 149 14.11 -0.89 -9.15
C LEU A 149 13.32 -2.17 -9.45
N SER A 150 13.92 -3.31 -9.11
CA SER A 150 13.29 -4.63 -9.06
C SER A 150 13.09 -5.04 -7.60
N ILE A 151 11.87 -5.44 -7.25
CA ILE A 151 11.48 -5.78 -5.89
C ILE A 151 11.04 -7.25 -5.84
N GLY A 152 11.74 -8.05 -5.05
CA GLY A 152 11.41 -9.47 -4.87
C GLY A 152 10.34 -9.70 -3.81
N PRO A 153 9.80 -10.93 -3.71
CA PRO A 153 8.89 -11.28 -2.63
C PRO A 153 9.59 -11.21 -1.25
N PRO A 154 8.85 -10.95 -0.16
CA PRO A 154 9.39 -11.02 1.19
C PRO A 154 9.97 -12.40 1.49
N VAL A 155 11.15 -12.43 2.09
CA VAL A 155 11.85 -13.67 2.44
C VAL A 155 12.14 -13.71 3.93
N ALA A 156 11.90 -14.86 4.56
CA ALA A 156 12.16 -15.07 5.99
C ALA A 156 13.61 -15.47 6.23
N ASP A 157 14.27 -14.76 7.13
CA ASP A 157 15.62 -15.05 7.59
C ASP A 157 15.71 -16.42 8.27
N PRO A 158 16.58 -17.34 7.82
CA PRO A 158 16.68 -18.68 8.38
C PRO A 158 17.20 -18.65 9.82
N THR A 159 17.92 -17.60 10.20
CA THR A 159 18.46 -17.46 11.56
C THR A 159 17.50 -16.74 12.50
N THR A 160 16.84 -15.67 12.04
CA THR A 160 15.99 -14.82 12.89
C THR A 160 14.49 -14.97 12.64
N SER A 161 14.09 -15.69 11.58
CA SER A 161 12.72 -15.75 11.04
C SER A 161 12.12 -14.38 10.67
N ALA A 162 12.93 -13.32 10.66
CA ALA A 162 12.50 -11.98 10.32
C ALA A 162 12.30 -11.85 8.81
N LEU A 163 11.17 -11.27 8.39
CA LEU A 163 10.90 -11.01 6.97
C LEU A 163 11.71 -9.82 6.47
N ARG A 164 12.43 -10.01 5.38
CA ARG A 164 13.15 -8.95 4.66
C ARG A 164 12.65 -8.86 3.23
N LEU A 165 12.55 -7.63 2.74
CA LEU A 165 12.14 -7.31 1.39
C LEU A 165 13.40 -7.05 0.55
N PRO A 166 13.74 -7.94 -0.39
CA PRO A 166 14.90 -7.78 -1.26
C PRO A 166 14.58 -6.79 -2.39
N VAL A 167 15.41 -5.76 -2.53
CA VAL A 167 15.30 -4.74 -3.56
C VAL A 167 16.63 -4.62 -4.27
N THR A 168 16.61 -4.71 -5.59
CA THR A 168 17.80 -4.58 -6.42
C THR A 168 17.56 -3.59 -7.53
N ARG A 169 18.64 -3.08 -8.12
CA ARG A 169 18.58 -2.29 -9.35
C ARG A 169 19.32 -3.04 -10.44
N ALA A 170 18.82 -2.90 -11.66
CA ALA A 170 19.54 -3.26 -12.86
C ALA A 170 21.00 -2.75 -12.80
N ALA A 171 21.96 -3.66 -12.78
CA ALA A 171 23.35 -3.27 -12.98
C ALA A 171 23.46 -2.60 -14.35
N SER A 172 24.11 -1.43 -14.41
CA SER A 172 24.33 -0.74 -15.67
C SER A 172 25.07 -1.67 -16.63
N ARG A 173 24.67 -1.70 -17.91
CA ARG A 173 25.37 -2.48 -18.96
C ARG A 173 26.85 -2.08 -19.12
N ALA A 174 27.22 -0.89 -18.62
CA ALA A 174 28.59 -0.39 -18.58
C ALA A 174 29.38 -0.84 -17.34
N SER A 175 28.75 -1.56 -16.40
CA SER A 175 29.41 -2.05 -15.20
C SER A 175 30.46 -3.10 -15.57
N ARG A 176 31.72 -2.83 -15.22
CA ARG A 176 32.80 -3.82 -15.34
C ARG A 176 32.68 -4.91 -14.27
N HIS A 177 32.05 -4.58 -13.14
CA HIS A 177 31.71 -5.51 -12.06
C HIS A 177 30.40 -6.22 -12.37
N ARG A 178 30.37 -7.54 -12.20
CA ARG A 178 29.13 -8.34 -12.31
C ARG A 178 28.40 -8.52 -10.97
N ASP A 179 28.93 -7.91 -9.92
CA ASP A 179 28.33 -7.94 -8.59
C ASP A 179 27.20 -6.90 -8.54
N THR A 180 25.99 -7.34 -8.22
CA THR A 180 24.78 -6.52 -8.17
C THR A 180 24.44 -6.20 -6.71
N PRO A 181 24.33 -4.92 -6.33
CA PRO A 181 23.91 -4.56 -4.98
C PRO A 181 22.44 -4.88 -4.76
N VAL A 182 22.15 -5.50 -3.62
CA VAL A 182 20.81 -5.88 -3.17
C VAL A 182 20.59 -5.29 -1.78
N ALA A 183 19.60 -4.43 -1.65
CA ALA A 183 19.16 -3.92 -0.36
C ALA A 183 18.12 -4.85 0.25
N MET A 184 18.33 -5.21 1.51
CA MET A 184 17.41 -5.98 2.34
C MET A 184 16.71 -5.06 3.32
N LEU A 185 15.48 -4.67 2.99
CA LEU A 185 14.64 -3.80 3.81
C LEU A 185 13.91 -4.63 4.88
N ALA A 186 13.94 -4.20 6.13
CA ALA A 186 13.18 -4.86 7.20
C ALA A 186 11.68 -4.63 7.00
N VAL A 187 10.92 -5.70 6.70
CA VAL A 187 9.46 -5.62 6.51
C VAL A 187 8.79 -5.11 7.78
N GLU A 188 9.32 -5.46 8.95
CA GLU A 188 8.77 -5.02 10.23
C GLU A 188 8.83 -3.49 10.43
N THR A 189 9.83 -2.81 9.86
CA THR A 189 9.91 -1.34 9.93
C THR A 189 8.80 -0.70 9.09
N LEU A 190 8.54 -1.22 7.89
CA LEU A 190 7.41 -0.80 7.06
C LEU A 190 6.08 -1.04 7.78
N ARG A 191 5.92 -2.24 8.36
CA ARG A 191 4.69 -2.64 9.07
C ARG A 191 4.40 -1.75 10.26
N ARG A 192 5.41 -1.42 11.08
CA ARG A 192 5.24 -0.48 12.20
C ARG A 192 4.82 0.91 11.73
N SER A 193 5.39 1.40 10.64
CA SER A 193 4.98 2.70 10.07
C SER A 193 3.54 2.67 9.57
N TYR A 194 3.13 1.58 8.92
CA TYR A 194 1.77 1.44 8.41
C TYR A 194 0.77 1.26 9.56
N ASP A 195 1.07 0.46 10.57
CA ASP A 195 0.18 0.24 11.71
C ASP A 195 -0.11 1.53 12.50
N ALA A 196 0.86 2.45 12.56
CA ALA A 196 0.70 3.76 13.19
C ALA A 196 -0.26 4.70 12.43
N GLN A 197 -0.45 4.50 11.12
CA GLN A 197 -1.30 5.33 10.27
C GLN A 197 -2.62 4.62 9.89
N ARG A 198 -2.76 3.36 10.28
CA ARG A 198 -3.88 2.50 9.92
C ARG A 198 -5.18 3.04 10.52
N PRO A 199 -6.27 3.14 9.73
CA PRO A 199 -7.60 3.35 10.29
C PRO A 199 -7.90 2.26 11.32
N ARG A 200 -8.46 2.67 12.47
CA ARG A 200 -8.88 1.75 13.54
C ARG A 200 -10.34 2.03 13.88
N PRO A 201 -11.15 1.00 14.17
CA PRO A 201 -10.82 -0.43 14.17
C PRO A 201 -10.81 -1.06 12.76
N GLY A 202 -10.25 -2.27 12.61
CA GLY A 202 -10.45 -3.13 11.42
C GLY A 202 -9.71 -2.72 10.13
N GLY A 203 -9.25 -1.48 10.01
CA GLY A 203 -8.56 -1.01 8.81
C GLY A 203 -7.29 -1.80 8.47
N VAL A 204 -6.95 -1.84 7.19
CA VAL A 204 -5.77 -2.54 6.67
C VAL A 204 -4.98 -1.58 5.79
N ILE A 205 -3.66 -1.57 5.94
CA ILE A 205 -2.74 -0.95 4.97
C ILE A 205 -1.85 -2.04 4.41
N ALA A 206 -1.81 -2.18 3.09
CA ALA A 206 -0.98 -3.14 2.38
C ALA A 206 -0.13 -2.47 1.31
N LEU A 207 1.13 -2.89 1.22
CA LEU A 207 2.04 -2.62 0.12
C LEU A 207 2.13 -3.86 -0.76
N LEU A 208 1.86 -3.69 -2.04
CA LEU A 208 1.75 -4.76 -3.01
C LEU A 208 2.71 -4.51 -4.17
N GLY A 209 3.23 -5.60 -4.74
CA GLY A 209 3.86 -5.55 -6.06
C GLY A 209 2.79 -5.39 -7.15
N ARG A 210 3.21 -4.95 -8.34
CA ARG A 210 2.31 -4.91 -9.53
C ARG A 210 1.73 -6.27 -9.92
N ASP A 211 2.36 -7.35 -9.47
CA ASP A 211 1.94 -8.74 -9.65
C ASP A 211 0.91 -9.21 -8.61
N GLY A 212 0.51 -8.34 -7.67
CA GLY A 212 -0.39 -8.71 -6.56
C GLY A 212 0.30 -9.40 -5.39
N THR A 213 1.64 -9.48 -5.40
CA THR A 213 2.37 -10.03 -4.25
C THR A 213 2.32 -9.06 -3.08
N VAL A 214 1.87 -9.54 -1.91
CA VAL A 214 1.92 -8.77 -0.65
C VAL A 214 3.37 -8.63 -0.20
N LEU A 215 3.88 -7.39 -0.17
CA LEU A 215 5.24 -7.06 0.22
C LEU A 215 5.32 -6.67 1.70
N ALA A 216 4.34 -5.92 2.19
CA ALA A 216 4.19 -5.58 3.60
C ALA A 216 2.72 -5.31 3.92
N GLU A 217 2.28 -5.60 5.15
CA GLU A 217 0.89 -5.37 5.57
C GLU A 217 0.80 -5.03 7.07
N ALA A 218 -0.12 -4.13 7.40
CA ALA A 218 -0.55 -3.82 8.74
C ALA A 218 -2.06 -4.04 8.85
N ALA A 219 -2.44 -4.99 9.72
CA ALA A 219 -3.81 -5.41 9.98
C ALA A 219 -3.89 -6.12 11.34
N ASP A 220 -5.07 -6.12 11.95
CA ASP A 220 -5.34 -6.91 13.17
C ASP A 220 -5.36 -8.40 12.85
N ASP A 221 -6.10 -8.79 11.80
CA ASP A 221 -6.05 -10.12 11.21
C ASP A 221 -5.29 -10.10 9.87
N ARG A 222 -4.09 -10.67 9.91
CA ARG A 222 -3.19 -10.74 8.74
C ARG A 222 -3.68 -11.73 7.70
N GLN A 223 -4.32 -12.83 8.09
CA GLN A 223 -4.81 -13.82 7.13
C GLN A 223 -5.96 -13.24 6.33
N HIS A 224 -6.86 -12.53 7.01
CA HIS A 224 -7.94 -11.78 6.39
C HIS A 224 -7.39 -10.68 5.45
N ALA A 225 -6.44 -9.87 5.92
CA ALA A 225 -5.78 -8.84 5.10
C ALA A 225 -5.13 -9.39 3.82
N ARG A 226 -4.43 -10.53 3.90
CA ARG A 226 -3.83 -11.19 2.72
C ARG A 226 -4.88 -11.69 1.75
N SER A 227 -6.00 -12.21 2.23
CA SER A 227 -7.10 -12.66 1.39
C SER A 227 -7.69 -11.48 0.62
N LEU A 228 -7.93 -10.37 1.31
CA LEU A 228 -8.50 -9.14 0.73
C LEU A 228 -7.55 -8.46 -0.24
N ALA A 229 -6.28 -8.34 0.11
CA ALA A 229 -5.27 -7.74 -0.76
C ALA A 229 -4.98 -8.59 -2.01
N LYS A 230 -5.20 -9.91 -1.93
CA LYS A 230 -5.16 -10.83 -3.08
C LYS A 230 -6.49 -10.92 -3.85
N GLY A 231 -7.55 -10.28 -3.35
CA GLY A 231 -8.88 -10.32 -3.95
C GLY A 231 -8.83 -9.93 -5.43
N ALA A 232 -9.38 -10.80 -6.27
CA ALA A 232 -9.34 -10.68 -7.73
C ALA A 232 -10.00 -9.39 -8.27
N LEU A 233 -10.82 -8.71 -7.46
CA LEU A 233 -11.53 -7.49 -7.83
C LEU A 233 -10.61 -6.26 -7.91
N LEU A 234 -9.69 -6.09 -6.96
CA LEU A 234 -8.76 -4.94 -6.95
C LEU A 234 -7.75 -5.02 -8.12
N PHE A 235 -7.07 -6.16 -8.28
CA PHE A 235 -6.03 -6.34 -9.31
C PHE A 235 -6.57 -6.68 -10.69
N GLY A 236 -7.67 -7.43 -10.78
CA GLY A 236 -8.21 -7.92 -12.06
C GLY A 236 -9.11 -6.91 -12.78
N GLN A 237 -9.83 -6.05 -12.05
CA GLN A 237 -10.83 -5.15 -12.66
C GLN A 237 -10.47 -3.67 -12.53
N HIS A 238 -9.97 -3.21 -11.38
CA HIS A 238 -9.83 -1.77 -11.12
C HIS A 238 -8.42 -1.22 -11.40
N LEU A 239 -7.36 -1.93 -10.98
CA LEU A 239 -5.97 -1.54 -11.22
C LEU A 239 -5.61 -1.28 -12.69
N PRO A 240 -6.06 -2.10 -13.66
CA PRO A 240 -5.76 -1.87 -15.08
C PRO A 240 -6.48 -0.66 -15.67
N GLN A 241 -7.59 -0.23 -15.05
CA GLN A 241 -8.43 0.87 -15.55
C GLN A 241 -8.02 2.22 -14.99
N GLN A 242 -7.63 2.28 -13.71
CA GLN A 242 -7.25 3.53 -13.04
C GLN A 242 -6.07 3.32 -12.11
N SER A 243 -5.08 4.22 -12.19
CA SER A 243 -3.87 4.21 -11.37
C SER A 243 -4.11 4.59 -9.90
N ARG A 244 -5.26 5.21 -9.61
CA ARG A 244 -5.75 5.54 -8.27
C ARG A 244 -7.27 5.48 -8.29
N ALA A 245 -7.89 4.80 -7.34
CA ALA A 245 -9.33 4.87 -7.16
C ALA A 245 -9.75 4.63 -5.71
N PHE A 246 -11.00 4.99 -5.45
CA PHE A 246 -11.75 4.60 -4.27
C PHE A 246 -12.91 3.73 -4.73
N VAL A 247 -13.01 2.52 -4.21
CA VAL A 247 -14.02 1.53 -4.57
C VAL A 247 -14.64 0.95 -3.30
N LEU A 248 -15.95 0.72 -3.33
CA LEU A 248 -16.60 -0.11 -2.34
C LEU A 248 -16.45 -1.56 -2.79
N LEU A 249 -15.73 -2.36 -2.01
CA LEU A 249 -15.64 -3.80 -2.21
C LEU A 249 -16.88 -4.44 -1.56
N ASP A 250 -17.78 -4.94 -2.41
CA ASP A 250 -18.84 -5.87 -2.05
C ASP A 250 -18.40 -7.21 -2.67
N GLU A 251 -17.90 -8.16 -1.86
CA GLU A 251 -17.68 -9.52 -2.37
C GLU A 251 -19.05 -10.17 -2.53
N ASP A 252 -19.54 -10.25 -3.78
CA ASP A 252 -20.72 -11.05 -4.11
C ASP A 252 -20.46 -12.54 -3.73
N GLY A 253 -20.90 -12.93 -2.53
CA GLY A 253 -21.02 -14.34 -2.12
C GLY A 253 -20.17 -14.85 -0.95
N GLY A 254 -19.61 -14.00 -0.07
CA GLY A 254 -18.83 -14.47 1.09
C GLY A 254 -19.07 -13.67 2.38
N GLU A 255 -18.85 -14.34 3.51
CA GLU A 255 -19.10 -13.97 4.92
C GLU A 255 -18.46 -12.67 5.46
N HIS A 256 -17.97 -11.78 4.59
CA HIS A 256 -17.16 -10.61 4.99
C HIS A 256 -17.92 -9.29 4.82
N PRO A 257 -17.72 -8.33 5.73
CA PRO A 257 -18.40 -7.03 5.69
C PRO A 257 -18.00 -6.24 4.44
N ARG A 258 -18.91 -5.36 3.99
CA ARG A 258 -18.60 -4.35 2.97
C ARG A 258 -17.41 -3.53 3.43
N MET A 259 -16.48 -3.24 2.53
CA MET A 259 -15.28 -2.47 2.84
C MET A 259 -15.05 -1.36 1.84
N PHE A 260 -14.60 -0.22 2.34
CA PHE A 260 -14.04 0.84 1.52
C PHE A 260 -12.59 0.52 1.19
N ALA A 261 -12.24 0.53 -0.09
CA ALA A 261 -10.87 0.37 -0.55
C ALA A 261 -10.41 1.62 -1.29
N SER A 262 -9.28 2.16 -0.87
CA SER A 262 -8.55 3.17 -1.63
C SER A 262 -7.20 2.60 -2.03
N TYR A 263 -6.84 2.74 -3.31
CA TYR A 263 -5.56 2.29 -3.80
C TYR A 263 -4.87 3.35 -4.65
N SER A 264 -3.54 3.33 -4.64
CA SER A 264 -2.71 4.17 -5.50
C SER A 264 -1.49 3.40 -5.99
N SER A 265 -1.30 3.40 -7.31
CA SER A 265 -0.14 2.82 -7.96
C SER A 265 0.99 3.84 -8.01
N LEU A 266 2.22 3.39 -7.74
CA LEU A 266 3.40 4.19 -7.96
C LEU A 266 3.86 3.90 -9.40
N PRO A 267 3.88 4.87 -10.32
CA PRO A 267 4.34 4.61 -11.69
C PRO A 267 5.87 4.43 -11.74
N ASP A 268 6.59 5.17 -10.89
CA ASP A 268 8.06 5.19 -10.79
C ASP A 268 8.65 3.88 -10.25
N PHE A 269 7.85 3.09 -9.52
CA PHE A 269 8.26 1.85 -8.86
C PHE A 269 7.23 0.76 -9.11
N PRO A 270 7.56 -0.54 -9.13
CA PRO A 270 6.59 -1.60 -9.37
C PRO A 270 5.72 -1.91 -8.12
N LEU A 271 5.14 -0.87 -7.51
CA LEU A 271 4.46 -0.88 -6.22
C LEU A 271 3.05 -0.30 -6.28
N VAL A 272 2.19 -0.80 -5.40
CA VAL A 272 0.84 -0.31 -5.16
C VAL A 272 0.59 -0.26 -3.67
N VAL A 273 0.05 0.86 -3.19
CA VAL A 273 -0.42 1.01 -1.82
C VAL A 273 -1.94 0.85 -1.81
N VAL A 274 -2.45 0.07 -0.86
CA VAL A 274 -3.88 -0.16 -0.65
C VAL A 274 -4.22 0.11 0.81
N VAL A 275 -5.32 0.83 1.02
CA VAL A 275 -5.92 1.13 2.31
C VAL A 275 -7.33 0.60 2.29
N LEU A 276 -7.68 -0.24 3.26
CA LEU A 276 -9.01 -0.80 3.45
C LEU A 276 -9.56 -0.31 4.78
N GLU A 277 -10.85 -0.02 4.83
CA GLU A 277 -11.59 0.31 6.04
C GLU A 277 -12.97 -0.36 6.00
N ASP A 278 -13.45 -0.80 7.15
CA ASP A 278 -14.78 -1.38 7.28
C ASP A 278 -15.87 -0.33 6.97
N TYR A 279 -16.98 -0.78 6.37
CA TYR A 279 -18.14 0.05 6.03
C TYR A 279 -19.12 0.26 7.20
#